data_AF-A0AAP4DJ82-F1
#
_entry.id   AF-A0AAP4DJ82-F1
#
_cell.length_a   1.000
_cell.length_b   1.000
_cell.length_c   1.000
_cell.angle_alpha   90.00
_cell.angle_beta   90.00
_cell.angle_gamma   90.00
#
_symmetry.space_group_name_H-M   'P 1'
#
loop_
_entity.id
_entity.type
_entity.pdbx_description
1 polymer ?
#
loop_
_entity_poly.entity_id
_entity_poly.type
_entity_poly.pdbx_seq_one_letter_code
_entity_poly.pdbx_strand_id
1 'polypeptide(L)'
;MLKSKLKKIVGATALVGAILVSGSPAMAETLPGLIWVRDKYPNAYDFDYFKRDGENWVYVYTRLSNGKTDVDEVKCEAIIKDRCYVQD
;
A
#
# COMPACT_ATOMS: atom_id res chain seq x y z
N MET A 1 37.30 -41.10 4.47
CA MET A 1 35.93 -41.18 3.90
C MET A 1 35.26 -39.84 4.11
N LEU A 2 34.91 -39.20 2.99
CA LEU A 2 34.15 -37.95 2.92
C LEU A 2 32.70 -38.21 3.38
N LYS A 3 32.14 -37.40 4.28
CA LYS A 3 30.82 -36.72 4.08
C LYS A 3 30.30 -36.01 5.34
N SER A 4 30.18 -34.71 5.15
CA SER A 4 29.47 -33.66 5.88
C SER A 4 28.13 -34.06 6.51
N LYS A 5 27.86 -33.53 7.71
CA LYS A 5 26.51 -33.29 8.22
C LYS A 5 26.34 -31.81 8.59
N LEU A 6 26.50 -30.93 7.61
CA LEU A 6 25.96 -29.57 7.70
C LEU A 6 24.44 -29.69 7.59
N LYS A 7 23.78 -29.49 8.74
CA LYS A 7 22.32 -29.47 8.86
C LYS A 7 21.77 -28.39 7.94
N LYS A 8 20.88 -28.79 7.03
CA LYS A 8 19.96 -27.92 6.32
C LYS A 8 19.13 -27.13 7.34
N ILE A 9 19.39 -25.84 7.48
CA ILE A 9 18.38 -24.86 7.91
C ILE A 9 18.52 -23.70 6.92
N VAL A 10 17.85 -23.89 5.80
CA VAL A 10 17.43 -22.83 4.88
C VAL A 10 16.37 -22.05 5.65
N GLY A 11 16.68 -20.84 6.06
CA GLY A 11 15.77 -19.98 6.81
C GLY A 11 16.28 -18.55 6.77
N ALA A 12 15.38 -17.63 6.45
CA ALA A 12 15.59 -16.21 6.20
C ALA A 12 16.26 -15.87 4.86
N THR A 13 15.45 -15.93 3.81
CA THR A 13 15.50 -14.92 2.73
C THR A 13 15.45 -13.54 3.38
N ALA A 14 16.62 -12.94 3.60
CA ALA A 14 16.71 -11.52 3.90
C ALA A 14 16.43 -10.77 2.60
N LEU A 15 15.16 -10.43 2.36
CA LEU A 15 14.82 -9.31 1.47
C LEU A 15 15.31 -8.04 2.16
N VAL A 16 16.61 -7.78 2.06
CA VAL A 16 17.13 -6.42 2.25
C VAL A 16 16.90 -5.74 0.91
N GLY A 17 15.70 -5.19 0.74
CA GLY A 17 15.40 -4.26 -0.33
C GLY A 17 16.22 -2.99 -0.12
N ALA A 18 17.46 -3.01 -0.59
CA ALA A 18 18.23 -1.80 -0.80
C ALA A 18 17.62 -1.05 -1.99
N ILE A 19 16.61 -0.22 -1.72
CA ILE A 19 16.29 0.88 -2.63
C ILE A 19 17.05 2.10 -2.13
N LEU A 20 18.22 2.26 -2.75
CA LEU A 20 18.90 3.54 -2.87
C LEU A 20 17.91 4.56 -3.44
N VAL A 21 17.77 5.71 -2.80
CA VAL A 21 17.87 7.04 -3.44
C VAL A 21 17.99 8.05 -2.29
N SER A 22 19.22 8.50 -2.07
CA SER A 22 19.49 9.80 -1.47
C SER A 22 19.36 10.81 -2.61
N GLY A 23 18.44 11.77 -2.52
CA GLY A 23 18.26 12.74 -3.59
C GLY A 23 17.04 13.66 -3.49
N SER A 24 17.05 14.56 -2.51
CA SER A 24 16.46 15.92 -2.56
C SER A 24 14.93 16.10 -2.70
N PRO A 25 14.37 17.19 -2.13
CA PRO A 25 12.92 17.36 -1.98
C PRO A 25 12.29 17.98 -3.23
N ALA A 26 11.40 17.26 -3.90
CA ALA A 26 10.47 17.85 -4.85
C ALA A 26 9.11 17.18 -4.72
N MET A 27 8.07 18.00 -4.68
CA MET A 27 6.68 17.61 -4.53
C MET A 27 6.26 16.68 -5.68
N ALA A 28 5.45 15.65 -5.38
CA ALA A 28 4.82 14.73 -6.32
C ALA A 28 5.78 13.82 -7.09
N GLU A 29 6.37 12.85 -6.40
CA GLU A 29 6.90 11.65 -7.04
C GLU A 29 5.70 10.79 -7.45
N THR A 30 5.40 10.76 -8.76
CA THR A 30 4.56 9.76 -9.40
C THR A 30 5.18 8.39 -9.14
N LEU A 31 4.77 7.76 -8.04
CA LEU A 31 5.00 6.34 -7.82
C LEU A 31 4.35 5.60 -9.00
N PRO A 32 5.12 4.88 -9.84
CA PRO A 32 4.58 4.24 -11.03
C PRO A 32 3.49 3.23 -10.64
N GLY A 33 2.26 3.48 -11.07
CA GLY A 33 1.10 2.65 -10.78
C GLY A 33 0.46 2.87 -9.41
N LEU A 34 0.76 3.97 -8.71
CA LEU A 34 0.16 4.32 -7.43
C LEU A 34 -0.47 5.72 -7.51
N ILE A 35 -1.75 5.79 -7.18
CA ILE A 35 -2.58 7.00 -7.22
C ILE A 35 -3.12 7.31 -5.82
N TRP A 36 -3.30 8.59 -5.50
CA TRP A 36 -3.92 8.96 -4.23
C TRP A 36 -5.36 8.44 -4.20
N VAL A 37 -5.78 7.80 -3.11
CA VAL A 37 -7.12 7.19 -3.01
C VAL A 37 -8.25 8.18 -3.35
N ARG A 38 -8.09 9.46 -3.00
CA ARG A 38 -9.11 10.48 -3.31
C ARG A 38 -9.18 10.85 -4.79
N ASP A 39 -8.07 10.71 -5.52
CA ASP A 39 -8.03 10.92 -6.96
C ASP A 39 -8.57 9.69 -7.72
N LYS A 40 -8.31 8.47 -7.23
CA LYS A 40 -8.85 7.22 -7.81
C LYS A 40 -10.37 7.11 -7.68
N TYR A 41 -10.91 7.59 -6.56
CA TYR A 41 -12.34 7.54 -6.26
C TYR A 41 -12.93 8.96 -6.19
N PRO A 42 -13.02 9.70 -7.31
CA PRO A 42 -13.47 11.09 -7.31
C PRO A 42 -14.95 11.24 -6.95
N ASN A 43 -15.73 10.16 -7.05
CA ASN A 43 -17.15 10.11 -6.72
C ASN A 43 -17.42 9.69 -5.27
N ALA A 44 -16.38 9.37 -4.50
CA ALA A 44 -16.53 9.03 -3.10
C ALA A 44 -16.76 10.30 -2.26
N TYR A 45 -17.72 10.21 -1.35
CA TYR A 45 -18.09 11.33 -0.49
C TYR A 45 -17.42 11.26 0.88
N ASP A 46 -16.91 10.09 1.28
CA ASP A 46 -16.23 9.88 2.55
C ASP A 46 -15.12 8.83 2.44
N PHE A 47 -14.12 8.94 3.31
CA PHE A 47 -12.95 8.07 3.38
C PHE A 47 -12.60 7.79 4.86
N ASP A 48 -12.74 6.54 5.30
CA ASP A 48 -12.38 6.15 6.67
C ASP A 48 -11.08 5.34 6.67
N TYR A 49 -10.07 5.85 7.36
CA TYR A 49 -8.74 5.26 7.42
C TYR A 49 -8.60 4.37 8.66
N PHE A 50 -8.28 3.11 8.44
CA PHE A 50 -8.13 2.14 9.53
C PHE A 50 -6.88 1.27 9.35
N LYS A 51 -6.51 0.58 10.42
CA LYS A 51 -5.43 -0.41 10.39
C LYS A 51 -5.99 -1.80 10.63
N ARG A 52 -5.58 -2.74 9.78
CA ARG A 52 -5.89 -4.17 9.92
C ARG A 52 -4.60 -4.95 9.81
N ASP A 53 -4.30 -5.77 10.80
CA ASP A 53 -3.10 -6.63 10.85
C ASP A 53 -1.77 -5.87 10.64
N GLY A 54 -1.70 -4.61 11.07
CA GLY A 54 -0.52 -3.75 10.91
C GLY A 54 -0.41 -3.07 9.54
N GLU A 55 -1.32 -3.37 8.62
CA GLU A 55 -1.44 -2.75 7.31
C GLU A 55 -2.43 -1.57 7.36
N ASN A 56 -2.21 -0.57 6.51
CA ASN A 56 -3.11 0.58 6.39
C ASN A 56 -4.16 0.28 5.32
N TRP A 57 -5.42 0.56 5.66
CA TRP A 57 -6.57 0.34 4.79
C TRP A 57 -7.47 1.57 4.81
N VAL A 58 -8.30 1.70 3.80
CA VAL A 58 -9.26 2.79 3.67
C VAL A 58 -10.60 2.24 3.18
N TYR A 59 -11.66 2.61 3.87
CA TYR A 59 -13.03 2.46 3.36
C TYR A 59 -13.35 3.66 2.49
N VAL A 60 -13.82 3.39 1.28
CA VAL A 60 -14.23 4.39 0.31
C VAL A 60 -15.74 4.31 0.18
N TYR A 61 -16.43 5.39 0.58
CA TYR A 61 -17.88 5.43 0.55
C TYR A 61 -18.34 6.18 -0.70
N THR A 62 -18.99 5.46 -1.62
CA THR A 62 -19.57 6.04 -2.83
C THR A 62 -21.09 5.99 -2.78
N ARG A 63 -21.73 7.02 -3.36
CA ARG A 63 -23.18 7.07 -3.46
C ARG A 63 -23.62 6.50 -4.79
N LEU A 64 -24.35 5.39 -4.76
CA LEU A 64 -24.94 4.80 -5.96
C LEU A 64 -26.14 5.63 -6.43
N SER A 65 -26.43 5.56 -7.73
CA SER A 65 -27.54 6.29 -8.36
C SER A 65 -28.92 5.98 -7.77
N ASN A 66 -29.07 4.83 -7.10
CA ASN A 66 -30.29 4.41 -6.41
C ASN A 66 -30.42 4.96 -4.98
N GLY A 67 -29.49 5.82 -4.54
CA GLY A 67 -29.48 6.34 -3.17
C GLY A 67 -29.08 5.30 -2.13
N LYS A 68 -28.30 4.28 -2.50
CA LYS A 68 -27.59 3.42 -1.54
C LYS A 68 -26.13 3.85 -1.44
N THR A 69 -25.50 3.50 -0.33
CA THR A 69 -24.07 3.67 -0.14
C THR A 69 -23.39 2.36 -0.49
N ASP A 70 -22.38 2.44 -1.35
CA ASP A 70 -21.45 1.36 -1.63
C ASP A 70 -20.15 1.63 -0.86
N VAL A 71 -19.53 0.57 -0.38
CA VAL A 71 -18.34 0.65 0.48
C VAL A 71 -17.26 -0.25 -0.10
N ASP A 72 -16.25 0.37 -0.68
CA ASP A 72 -15.06 -0.33 -1.14
C ASP A 72 -14.01 -0.34 -0.03
N GLU A 73 -13.37 -1.49 0.16
CA GLU A 73 -12.24 -1.64 1.06
C GLU A 73 -10.95 -1.71 0.25
N VAL A 74 -10.08 -0.72 0.43
CA VAL A 74 -8.86 -0.59 -0.37
C VAL A 74 -7.64 -0.60 0.53
N LYS A 75 -6.65 -1.40 0.17
CA LYS A 75 -5.38 -1.44 0.87
C LYS A 75 -4.53 -0.24 0.47
N CYS A 76 -3.99 0.48 1.46
CA CYS A 76 -3.00 1.52 1.22
C CYS A 76 -1.64 0.85 1.01
N GLU A 77 -1.15 0.89 -0.23
CA GLU A 77 0.16 0.37 -0.60
C GLU A 77 1.29 1.26 -0.07
N ALA A 78 1.06 2.57 -0.01
CA ALA A 78 2.00 3.53 0.57
C ALA A 78 1.28 4.66 1.30
N ILE A 79 1.85 5.11 2.43
CA ILE A 79 1.46 6.35 3.10
C ILE A 79 2.57 7.38 2.88
N ILE A 80 2.28 8.44 2.14
CA ILE A 80 3.23 9.53 1.88
C ILE A 80 2.58 10.85 2.31
N LYS A 81 3.24 11.59 3.21
CA LYS A 81 2.73 12.87 3.75
C LYS A 81 1.27 12.75 4.23
N ASP A 82 1.00 11.70 5.02
CA ASP A 82 -0.33 11.36 5.56
C ASP A 82 -1.42 11.08 4.50
N ARG A 83 -1.02 10.75 3.26
CA ARG A 83 -1.95 10.36 2.20
C ARG A 83 -1.78 8.89 1.86
N CYS A 84 -2.90 8.19 1.75
CA CYS A 84 -2.96 6.82 1.26
C CYS A 84 -2.90 6.76 -0.26
N TYR A 85 -1.86 6.10 -0.77
CA TYR A 85 -1.70 5.77 -2.17
C TYR A 85 -2.08 4.31 -2.39
N VAL A 86 -2.89 4.08 -3.41
CA VAL A 86 -3.45 2.78 -3.79
C VAL A 86 -3.01 2.48 -5.22
N GLN A 87 -2.97 1.20 -5.61
CA GLN A 87 -2.62 0.84 -6.98
C GLN A 87 -3.64 1.46 -7.95
N ASP A 88 -3.19 2.05 -9.07
CA ASP A 88 -4.04 2.61 -10.13
C ASP A 88 -4.93 1.53 -10.77
#